data_AF-A0A157S708-F1
#
_entry.id   AF-A0A157S708-F1
#
_cell.length_a   1.000
_cell.length_b   1.000
_cell.length_c   1.000
_cell.angle_alpha   90.00
_cell.angle_beta   90.00
_cell.angle_gamma   90.00
#
_symmetry.space_group_name_H-M   'P 1'
#
loop_
_entity.id
_entity.type
_entity.pdbx_description
1 polymer ?
#
loop_
_entity_poly.entity_id
_entity_poly.type
_entity_poly.pdbx_seq_one_letter_code
_entity_poly.pdbx_strand_id
1 'polypeptide(L)' 'MTQKISQLSGQLCSREDFRAFCGTTTADEAAAFIRRVCRVQSRRELDHNPEARDRFHELVRKPFAYRTAP' A
#
# COMPACT_ATOMS: atom_id res chain seq x y z
N MET A 1 16.49 7.96 -10.16
CA MET A 1 15.07 8.37 -10.04
C MET A 1 14.44 7.58 -8.91
N THR A 2 14.11 8.23 -7.80
CA THR A 2 13.43 7.55 -6.68
C THR A 2 11.97 7.31 -7.07
N GLN A 3 11.52 6.05 -7.13
CA GLN A 3 10.12 5.76 -7.44
C GLN A 3 9.20 6.36 -6.38
N LYS A 4 8.11 6.99 -6.82
CA LYS A 4 7.08 7.55 -5.94
C LYS A 4 6.33 6.43 -5.22
N ILE A 5 6.07 6.63 -3.93
CA ILE A 5 5.36 5.68 -3.07
C ILE A 5 3.90 5.57 -3.51
N SER A 6 3.31 6.65 -3.99
CA SER A 6 1.97 6.62 -4.58
C SER A 6 1.88 5.69 -5.79
N GLN A 7 2.91 5.68 -6.65
CA GLN A 7 2.99 4.81 -7.82
C GLN A 7 3.20 3.34 -7.40
N LEU A 8 4.13 3.09 -6.46
CA LEU A 8 4.35 1.76 -5.92
C LEU A 8 3.09 1.19 -5.27
N SER A 9 2.39 2.01 -4.47
CA SER A 9 1.09 1.65 -3.89
C SER A 9 0.08 1.28 -4.96
N GLY A 10 0.02 2.02 -6.07
CA GLY A 10 -0.80 1.70 -7.23
C GLY A 10 -0.49 0.33 -7.82
N GLN A 11 0.80 0.04 -8.05
CA GLN A 11 1.25 -1.24 -8.60
C GLN A 11 0.91 -2.41 -7.67
N LEU A 12 1.06 -2.25 -6.35
CA LEU A 12 0.67 -3.28 -5.38
C LEU A 12 -0.82 -3.61 -5.45
N CYS A 13 -1.69 -2.59 -5.52
CA CYS A 13 -3.14 -2.81 -5.61
C CYS A 13 -3.57 -3.66 -6.81
N SER A 14 -2.82 -3.62 -7.92
CA SER A 14 -3.12 -4.42 -9.11
C SER A 14 -2.70 -5.89 -8.98
N ARG A 15 -1.87 -6.25 -8.00
CA ARG A 15 -1.42 -7.64 -7.83
C ARG A 15 -2.46 -8.47 -7.09
N GLU A 16 -2.60 -9.73 -7.49
CA GLU A 16 -3.55 -10.65 -6.85
C GLU A 16 -3.12 -11.07 -5.45
N ASP A 17 -1.84 -11.36 -5.25
CA ASP A 17 -1.27 -11.71 -3.95
C ASP A 17 -1.47 -10.60 -2.91
N PHE A 18 -1.31 -9.35 -3.32
CA PHE A 18 -1.55 -8.19 -2.46
C PHE A 18 -3.04 -8.00 -2.16
N ARG A 19 -3.91 -8.19 -3.14
CA ARG A 19 -5.37 -8.16 -2.92
C ARG A 19 -5.81 -9.25 -1.93
N ALA A 20 -5.27 -10.46 -2.05
CA ALA A 20 -5.48 -11.54 -1.08
C ALA A 20 -4.87 -11.22 0.29
N PHE A 21 -3.76 -10.49 0.35
CA PHE A 21 -3.21 -9.96 1.59
C PHE A 21 -4.15 -8.98 2.28
N CYS A 22 -4.72 -8.04 1.54
CA CYS A 22 -5.67 -7.06 2.04
C CYS A 22 -7.07 -7.65 2.33
N GLY A 23 -7.36 -8.89 1.91
CA GLY A 23 -8.70 -9.47 1.98
C GLY A 23 -9.70 -8.79 1.04
N THR A 24 -9.22 -8.31 -0.10
CA THR A 24 -9.99 -7.54 -1.10
C THR A 24 -10.04 -8.27 -2.43
N THR A 25 -11.07 -7.99 -3.22
CA THR A 25 -11.26 -8.63 -4.54
C THR A 25 -10.76 -7.74 -5.67
N THR A 26 -10.85 -6.42 -5.49
CA THR A 26 -10.51 -5.43 -6.53
C THR A 26 -9.33 -4.53 -6.15
N ALA A 27 -8.70 -3.93 -7.17
CA ALA A 27 -7.62 -2.98 -6.95
C ALA A 27 -8.08 -1.69 -6.24
N ASP A 28 -9.34 -1.28 -6.42
CA ASP A 28 -9.88 -0.10 -5.75
C ASP A 28 -10.09 -0.34 -4.25
N GLU A 29 -10.60 -1.51 -3.89
CA GLU A 29 -10.71 -1.95 -2.49
C GLU A 29 -9.34 -2.01 -1.81
N ALA A 30 -8.33 -2.57 -2.49
CA ALA A 30 -6.95 -2.56 -1.99
C ALA A 30 -6.41 -1.14 -1.81
N ALA A 31 -6.77 -0.20 -2.70
CA ALA A 31 -6.41 1.21 -2.55
C ALA A 31 -7.15 1.88 -1.38
N ALA A 32 -8.41 1.51 -1.11
CA ALA A 32 -9.16 1.94 0.06
C ALA A 32 -8.54 1.41 1.37
N PHE A 33 -8.09 0.15 1.37
CA PHE A 33 -7.35 -0.43 2.50
C PHE A 33 -6.10 0.39 2.82
N ILE A 34 -5.25 0.69 1.82
CA ILE A 34 -4.04 1.49 2.02
C ILE A 34 -4.37 2.86 2.57
N ARG A 35 -5.38 3.55 2.01
CA ARG A 35 -5.84 4.87 2.50
C ARG A 35 -6.24 4.82 3.97
N ARG A 36 -7.01 3.79 4.37
CA ARG A 36 -7.44 3.58 5.75
C ARG A 36 -6.27 3.34 6.70
N VAL A 37 -5.38 2.39 6.37
CA VAL A 37 -4.22 2.04 7.20
C VAL A 37 -3.25 3.22 7.33
N CYS A 38 -2.99 3.90 6.21
CA CYS A 38 -2.08 5.04 6.16
C CYS A 38 -2.75 6.36 6.54
N ARG A 39 -4.02 6.35 6.99
CA ARG A 39 -4.86 7.53 7.33
C ARG A 39 -4.64 8.72 6.39
N VAL A 40 -4.80 8.48 5.10
CA VAL A 40 -4.75 9.49 4.03
C VAL A 40 -6.00 9.40 3.19
N GLN A 41 -6.41 10.51 2.57
CA GLN A 41 -7.54 10.53 1.66
C GLN A 41 -7.14 10.12 0.25
N SER A 42 -5.89 10.36 -0.12
CA SER A 42 -5.31 10.03 -1.42
C SER A 42 -3.94 9.36 -1.28
N ARG A 43 -3.69 8.34 -2.12
CA ARG A 43 -2.36 7.70 -2.21
C ARG A 43 -1.24 8.66 -2.59
N ARG A 44 -1.58 9.80 -3.24
CA ARG A 44 -0.60 10.86 -3.56
C ARG A 44 0.01 11.47 -2.30
N GLU A 45 -0.70 11.45 -1.16
CA GLU A 45 -0.18 11.97 0.10
C GLU A 45 1.00 11.13 0.62
N LEU A 46 1.12 9.85 0.23
CA LEU A 46 2.25 9.01 0.62
C LEU A 46 3.61 9.55 0.15
N ASP A 47 3.63 10.40 -0.88
CA ASP A 47 4.87 10.98 -1.42
C ASP A 47 5.36 12.20 -0.62
N HIS A 48 4.45 12.86 0.11
CA HIS A 48 4.71 14.17 0.72
C HIS A 48 4.40 14.20 2.22
N ASN A 49 3.72 13.19 2.76
CA ASN A 49 3.44 13.02 4.18
C ASN A 49 4.38 11.92 4.75
N PRO A 50 5.42 12.29 5.52
CA PRO A 50 6.39 11.33 6.04
C PRO A 50 5.74 10.32 7.00
N GLU A 51 4.77 10.73 7.82
CA GLU A 51 4.08 9.80 8.73
C GLU A 51 3.21 8.79 7.98
N ALA A 52 2.58 9.19 6.87
CA ALA A 52 1.80 8.29 6.04
C ALA A 52 2.70 7.31 5.28
N ARG A 53 3.85 7.79 4.77
CA ARG A 53 4.89 6.95 4.20
C ARG A 53 5.36 5.89 5.20
N ASP A 54 5.69 6.30 6.42
CA ASP A 54 6.26 5.39 7.41
C ASP A 54 5.22 4.33 7.78
N ARG A 55 3.95 4.71 7.93
CA ARG A 55 2.84 3.75 8.10
C ARG A 55 2.68 2.81 6.91
N PHE A 56 2.83 3.28 5.68
CA PHE A 56 2.81 2.39 4.51
C PHE A 56 3.96 1.37 4.55
N HIS A 57 5.16 1.78 4.95
CA HIS A 57 6.28 0.85 5.07
C HIS A 57 6.06 -0.18 6.19
N GLU A 58 5.70 0.28 7.38
CA GLU A 58 5.59 -0.56 8.58
C GLU A 58 4.35 -1.45 8.60
N LEU A 59 3.21 -0.92 8.15
CA LEU A 59 1.91 -1.60 8.31
C LEU A 59 1.44 -2.30 7.04
N VAL A 60 2.03 -1.98 5.87
CA VAL A 60 1.62 -2.56 4.59
C VAL A 60 2.77 -3.34 3.94
N ARG A 61 3.89 -2.67 3.62
CA ARG A 61 4.98 -3.32 2.87
C ARG A 61 5.70 -4.41 3.66
N LYS A 62 6.10 -4.16 4.90
CA LYS A 62 6.80 -5.16 5.72
C LYS A 62 5.91 -6.40 5.95
N PRO A 63 4.66 -6.28 6.44
CA PRO A 63 3.81 -7.45 6.67
C PRO A 63 3.51 -8.24 5.40
N PHE A 64 3.30 -7.55 4.27
CA PHE A 64 3.12 -8.20 2.98
C PHE A 64 4.37 -8.99 2.58
N ALA A 65 5.56 -8.41 2.71
CA ALA A 65 6.82 -9.06 2.36
C ALA A 65 7.13 -10.27 3.26
N TYR A 66 6.82 -10.21 4.56
CA TYR A 66 6.99 -11.35 5.46
C TYR A 66 5.98 -12.47 5.19
N ARG A 67 4.74 -12.15 4.79
CA ARG A 67 3.76 -13.16 4.41
C ARG A 67 4.16 -13.90 3.13
N THR A 68 4.80 -13.21 2.19
CA THR A 68 5.21 -13.78 0.91
C THR A 68 6.64 -14.32 0.90
N ALA A 69 7.33 -14.28 2.05
CA ALA A 69 8.62 -14.95 2.21
C ALA A 69 8.40 -16.49 2.17
N PRO A 70 9.19 -17.23 1.37
CA PRO A 70 9.10 -18.68 1.28
C PRO A 70 9.48 -19.40 2.59
#